data_AF-A0A1H8SEA1-F1
#
_entry.id   AF-A0A1H8SEA1-F1
#
_cell.length_a   1.000
_cell.length_b   1.000
_cell.length_c   1.000
_cell.angle_alpha   90.00
_cell.angle_beta   90.00
_cell.angle_gamma   90.00
#
_symmetry.space_group_name_H-M   'P 1'
#
loop_
_entity.id
_entity.type
_entity.pdbx_description
1 polymer ?
#
loop_
_entity_poly.entity_id
_entity_poly.type
_entity_poly.pdbx_seq_one_letter_code
_entity_poly.pdbx_strand_id
1 'polypeptide(L)'
;MVSLYTFIMDYLGGTYVSQVRAHNENEAMILWAKKLETDEIKGLTLDDKTIIIKNGFDDDEAVLLTGLENVWCFDIRTKGGFALINFIKTQQ
;
A
#
# COMPACT_ATOMS: atom_id res chain seq x y z
N MET A 1 0.29 18.34 9.52
CA MET A 1 1.38 17.61 10.21
C MET A 1 1.69 16.35 9.43
N VAL A 2 2.96 15.97 9.29
CA VAL A 2 3.34 14.71 8.63
C VAL A 2 3.22 13.57 9.64
N SER A 3 2.51 12.50 9.30
CA SER A 3 2.32 11.32 10.15
C SER A 3 3.08 10.11 9.60
N LEU A 4 3.43 9.16 10.47
CA LEU A 4 4.02 7.88 10.05
C LEU A 4 2.88 6.91 9.72
N TYR A 5 2.96 6.23 8.58
CA TYR A 5 2.04 5.20 8.17
C TYR A 5 2.79 3.88 8.03
N THR A 6 2.27 2.82 8.63
CA THR A 6 2.81 1.46 8.53
C THR A 6 1.94 0.66 7.59
N PHE A 7 2.54 0.07 6.57
CA PHE A 7 1.87 -0.73 5.55
C PHE A 7 2.19 -2.20 5.77
N ILE A 8 1.16 -3.04 5.74
CA ILE A 8 1.23 -4.49 5.83
C ILE A 8 0.59 -5.03 4.56
N MET A 9 1.41 -5.60 3.68
CA MET A 9 0.98 -6.17 2.42
C MET A 9 1.04 -7.70 2.50
N ASP A 10 -0.09 -8.35 2.26
CA ASP A 10 -0.17 -9.80 2.06
C ASP A 10 -0.22 -10.09 0.56
N TYR A 11 0.77 -10.85 0.07
CA TYR A 11 0.91 -11.16 -1.34
C TYR A 11 1.59 -12.52 -1.56
N LEU A 12 0.94 -13.38 -2.36
CA LEU A 12 1.44 -14.72 -2.73
C LEU A 12 1.95 -15.57 -1.55
N GLY A 13 1.27 -15.47 -0.40
CA GLY A 13 1.61 -16.22 0.81
C GLY A 13 2.75 -15.61 1.65
N GLY A 14 3.29 -14.45 1.26
CA GLY A 14 4.21 -13.66 2.06
C GLY A 14 3.53 -12.43 2.67
N THR A 15 4.10 -11.94 3.77
CA THR A 15 3.73 -10.67 4.42
C THR A 15 4.92 -9.73 4.36
N TYR A 16 4.71 -8.52 3.84
CA TYR A 16 5.74 -7.52 3.62
C TYR A 16 5.35 -6.24 4.35
N VAL A 17 6.28 -5.68 5.12
CA VAL A 17 6.01 -4.51 5.97
C VAL A 17 6.97 -3.38 5.65
N SER A 18 6.43 -2.19 5.44
CA SER A 18 7.23 -0.99 5.25
C SER A 18 6.51 0.24 5.80
N GLN A 19 7.21 1.36 5.87
CA GLN A 19 6.67 2.60 6.40
C GLN A 19 6.93 3.78 5.49
N VAL A 20 5.97 4.71 5.45
CA VAL A 20 6.11 6.00 4.77
C VAL A 20 5.61 7.13 5.66
N ARG A 21 6.06 8.33 5.36
CA ARG A 21 5.59 9.57 5.99
C ARG A 21 4.76 10.35 4.99
N ALA A 22 3.58 10.79 5.40
CA ALA A 22 2.61 11.50 4.55
C ALA A 22 1.71 12.41 5.38
N HIS A 23 0.99 13.34 4.73
CA HIS A 23 0.03 14.23 5.37
C HIS A 23 -1.35 13.58 5.59
N ASN A 24 -1.77 12.70 4.68
CA ASN A 24 -3.04 11.96 4.74
C ASN A 24 -2.88 10.54 4.17
N GLU A 25 -3.93 9.74 4.30
CA GLU A 25 -4.03 8.34 3.90
C GLU A 25 -3.85 8.13 2.39
N ASN A 26 -4.44 9.00 1.55
CA ASN A 26 -4.31 8.91 0.10
C ASN A 26 -2.88 9.21 -0.37
N GLU A 27 -2.25 10.23 0.21
CA GLU A 27 -0.84 10.51 -0.05
C GLU A 27 0.06 9.38 0.43
N ALA A 28 -0.24 8.79 1.60
CA ALA A 28 0.50 7.64 2.13
C ALA A 28 0.47 6.46 1.15
N MET A 29 -0.71 6.12 0.62
CA MET A 29 -0.91 5.05 -0.36
C MET A 29 -0.06 5.27 -1.63
N ILE A 30 -0.12 6.46 -2.22
CA ILE A 30 0.64 6.81 -3.42
C ILE A 30 2.15 6.77 -3.16
N LEU A 31 2.60 7.31 -2.03
CA LEU A 31 4.02 7.32 -1.66
C LEU A 31 4.56 5.92 -1.40
N TRP A 32 3.76 5.06 -0.74
CA TRP A 32 4.12 3.67 -0.50
C TRP A 32 4.29 2.91 -1.81
N ALA A 33 3.34 3.01 -2.74
CA ALA A 33 3.43 2.33 -4.04
C ALA A 33 4.67 2.76 -4.84
N LYS A 34 5.02 4.06 -4.79
CA LYS A 34 6.25 4.59 -5.43
C LYS A 34 7.53 4.06 -4.80
N LYS A 35 7.55 3.85 -3.48
CA LYS A 35 8.70 3.37 -2.70
C LYS A 35 8.78 1.85 -2.55
N LEU A 36 7.86 1.12 -3.17
CA LEU A 36 7.84 -0.33 -3.08
C LEU A 36 9.08 -0.93 -3.76
N GLU A 37 9.90 -1.66 -3.00
CA GLU A 37 11.10 -2.33 -3.52
C GLU A 37 10.73 -3.72 -4.04
N THR A 38 10.54 -3.85 -5.35
CA THR A 38 10.01 -5.08 -5.97
C THR A 38 10.94 -6.27 -5.83
N ASP A 39 12.26 -6.03 -5.76
CA ASP A 39 13.27 -7.09 -5.71
C ASP A 39 13.23 -7.90 -4.41
N GLU A 40 12.63 -7.34 -3.35
CA GLU A 40 12.43 -8.01 -2.05
C GLU A 40 11.10 -8.77 -1.97
N ILE A 41 10.23 -8.61 -2.97
CA ILE A 41 8.85 -9.13 -2.96
C ILE A 41 8.72 -10.23 -4.01
N LYS A 42 8.63 -11.48 -3.53
CA LYS A 42 8.54 -12.64 -4.42
C LYS A 42 7.30 -12.55 -5.32
N GLY A 43 7.53 -12.57 -6.63
CA GLY A 43 6.47 -12.58 -7.64
C GLY A 43 5.88 -11.19 -7.95
N LEU A 44 6.50 -10.11 -7.46
CA LEU A 44 6.15 -8.75 -7.84
C LEU A 44 7.24 -8.19 -8.76
N THR A 45 6.85 -7.72 -9.94
CA THR A 45 7.81 -7.21 -10.94
C THR A 45 7.81 -5.69 -11.02
N LEU A 46 8.85 -5.12 -11.61
CA LEU A 46 8.92 -3.69 -11.92
C LEU A 46 7.80 -3.25 -12.88
N ASP A 47 7.38 -4.13 -13.79
CA ASP A 47 6.23 -3.92 -14.66
C ASP A 47 4.93 -3.77 -13.84
N ASP A 48 4.72 -4.66 -12.86
CA ASP A 48 3.55 -4.58 -11.98
C ASP A 48 3.53 -3.24 -11.23
N LYS A 49 4.67 -2.85 -10.63
CA LYS A 49 4.82 -1.54 -9.97
C LYS A 49 4.52 -0.38 -10.91
N THR A 50 4.99 -0.45 -12.15
CA THR A 50 4.75 0.59 -13.17
C THR A 50 3.26 0.68 -13.51
N ILE A 51 2.58 -0.45 -13.65
CA ILE A 51 1.14 -0.51 -13.92
C ILE A 51 0.34 0.04 -12.74
N ILE A 52 0.68 -0.33 -11.50
CA ILE A 52 0.05 0.18 -10.28
C ILE A 52 0.15 1.71 -10.24
N ILE A 53 1.35 2.25 -10.44
CA ILE A 53 1.57 3.72 -10.41
C ILE A 53 0.84 4.41 -11.57
N LYS A 54 0.82 3.80 -12.76
CA LYS A 54 0.22 4.38 -13.97
C LYS A 54 -1.31 4.40 -13.91
N ASN A 55 -1.92 3.30 -13.47
CA ASN A 55 -3.37 3.20 -13.34
C ASN A 55 -3.86 4.08 -12.18
N GLY A 56 -2.96 4.43 -11.25
CA GLY A 56 -3.30 5.24 -10.10
C GLY A 56 -4.20 4.47 -9.15
N PHE A 57 -4.87 5.22 -8.29
CA PHE A 57 -5.82 4.71 -7.30
C PHE A 57 -7.18 5.40 -7.46
N ASP A 58 -7.48 5.90 -8.67
CA ASP A 58 -8.59 6.83 -8.90
C ASP A 58 -9.97 6.21 -8.60
N ASP A 59 -10.09 4.88 -8.60
CA ASP A 59 -11.27 4.12 -8.15
C ASP A 59 -11.03 3.29 -6.86
N ASP A 60 -9.77 3.12 -6.45
CA ASP A 60 -9.34 2.28 -5.32
C ASP A 60 -8.85 3.18 -4.16
N GLU A 61 -9.76 4.00 -3.63
CA GLU A 61 -9.46 4.87 -2.49
C GLU A 61 -9.08 4.07 -1.23
N ALA A 62 -8.34 4.71 -0.32
CA ALA A 62 -8.08 4.16 1.00
C ALA A 62 -9.39 3.94 1.77
N VAL A 63 -9.86 2.70 1.87
CA VAL A 63 -11.12 2.38 2.55
C VAL A 63 -10.89 2.27 4.05
N LEU A 64 -11.54 3.14 4.84
CA LEU A 64 -11.50 3.06 6.30
C LEU A 64 -12.14 1.75 6.78
N LEU A 65 -11.40 0.96 7.56
CA LEU A 65 -11.94 -0.28 8.10
C LEU A 65 -12.99 -0.03 9.18
N THR A 66 -14.09 -0.78 9.13
CA THR A 66 -15.23 -0.60 10.03
C THR A 66 -14.80 -0.76 11.50
N GLY A 67 -15.13 0.25 12.31
CA GLY A 67 -14.82 0.25 13.75
C GLY A 67 -13.41 0.71 14.10
N LEU A 68 -12.59 1.11 13.12
CA LEU A 68 -11.24 1.64 13.32
C LEU A 68 -11.17 3.12 12.92
N GLU A 69 -10.26 3.88 13.54
CA GLU A 69 -10.14 5.33 13.33
C GLU A 69 -8.98 5.72 12.40
N ASN A 70 -8.01 4.83 12.27
CA ASN A 70 -6.70 5.14 11.70
C ASN A 70 -6.13 3.97 10.91
N VAL A 71 -7.00 3.07 10.45
CA VAL A 71 -6.63 1.88 9.69
C VAL A 71 -7.47 1.82 8.43
N TRP A 72 -6.79 1.71 7.31
CA TRP A 72 -7.39 1.63 5.99
C TRP A 72 -6.91 0.39 5.25
N CYS A 73 -7.66 0.00 4.23
CA CYS A 73 -7.25 -1.03 3.28
C CYS A 73 -7.47 -0.61 1.84
N PHE A 74 -6.68 -1.21 0.94
CA PHE A 74 -6.90 -1.22 -0.50
C PHE A 74 -6.25 -2.49 -1.06
N ASP A 75 -6.57 -2.82 -2.31
CA ASP A 75 -5.90 -3.88 -3.04
C ASP A 75 -5.15 -3.34 -4.26
N ILE A 76 -4.18 -4.11 -4.73
CA ILE A 76 -3.52 -3.87 -6.00
C ILE A 76 -3.55 -5.15 -6.81
N ARG A 77 -3.81 -5.00 -8.11
CA ARG A 77 -3.76 -6.10 -9.06
C ARG A 77 -2.39 -6.16 -9.73
N THR A 78 -1.81 -7.35 -9.75
CA THR A 78 -0.57 -7.67 -10.46
C THR A 78 -0.84 -8.75 -11.50
N LYS A 79 0.16 -9.08 -12.33
CA LYS A 79 0.09 -10.26 -13.19
C LYS A 79 0.01 -11.57 -12.40
N GLY A 80 0.58 -11.61 -11.20
CA GLY A 80 0.65 -12.79 -10.34
C GLY A 80 -0.58 -13.01 -9.46
N GLY A 81 -1.43 -12.01 -9.28
CA GLY A 81 -2.63 -12.08 -8.45
C GLY A 81 -3.03 -10.74 -7.86
N PHE A 82 -3.57 -10.77 -6.65
CA PHE A 82 -3.92 -9.58 -5.88
C PHE A 82 -3.04 -9.52 -4.64
N ALA A 83 -2.59 -8.31 -4.28
CA ALA A 83 -2.07 -8.05 -2.96
C ALA A 83 -3.12 -7.29 -2.16
N LEU A 84 -3.31 -7.68 -0.91
CA LEU A 84 -4.14 -6.95 0.05
C LEU A 84 -3.22 -6.10 0.91
N ILE A 85 -3.51 -4.82 1.02
CA ILE A 85 -2.73 -3.89 1.82
C ILE A 85 -3.61 -3.35 2.92
N ASN A 86 -3.20 -3.57 4.16
CA ASN A 86 -3.71 -2.85 5.32
C ASN A 86 -2.67 -1.82 5.74
N PHE A 87 -3.09 -0.62 6.07
CA PHE A 87 -2.15 0.40 6.55
C PHE A 87 -2.71 1.25 7.67
N ILE A 88 -1.83 1.57 8.62
CA ILE A 88 -2.17 2.19 9.90
C ILE A 88 -1.43 3.51 10.02
N LYS A 89 -2.16 4.59 10.32
CA LYS A 89 -1.54 5.85 10.77
C LYS A 89 -1.08 5.69 12.21
N THR A 90 0.22 5.61 12.40
CA THR A 90 0.87 5.45 13.71
C THR A 90 1.42 6.79 14.19
N GLN A 91 1.18 7.14 15.45
CA GLN A 91 1.85 8.27 16.08
C GLN A 91 3.27 7.88 16.52
N GLN A 92 4.18 8.85 16.51
CA GLN A 92 5.45 8.78 17.23
C GLN A 92 5.38 9.69 18.45
#